data_AF-A0A674IZD3-F1
#
_entry.id   AF-A0A674IZD3-F1
#
_cell.length_a   1.000
_cell.length_b   1.000
_cell.length_c   1.000
_cell.angle_alpha   90.00
_cell.angle_beta   90.00
_cell.angle_gamma   90.00
#
_symmetry.space_group_name_H-M   'P 1'
#
loop_
_entity.id
_entity.type
_entity.pdbx_description
1 polymer ?
#
loop_
_entity_poly.entity_id
_entity_poly.type
_entity_poly.pdbx_seq_one_letter_code
_entity_poly.pdbx_strand_id
1 'polypeptide(L)'
;MASLYFSDFWNKLDVCAILIFIAGLICRWIPSTLYPGRIILSLAFIIFCLRLMHIFTVSKTLGPKIIIVKRMMKDVFFFLFLLAVWVVSFGVAKQAILIHNEERVDWIFRGVVYHSYLTIFGQIPSYIDGTEPRCSPNGTDPYKPKCPESNKDKRPVFPEWLTVILLCLYLLFTNILLLNLLIAMFNYTFQQVQEHTDQIWKFQRHDLIEEYHGRPAAPPPFILFNHLQLFVKRGNSASRATAVCSIALAVA
;
A
#
# COMPACT_ATOMS: atom_id res chain seq x y z
N MET A 1 -0.88 -29.49 -3.13
CA MET A 1 0.27 -28.80 -2.50
C MET A 1 0.46 -27.39 -3.04
N ALA A 2 0.59 -27.17 -4.36
CA ALA A 2 0.76 -25.81 -4.91
C ALA A 2 -0.42 -24.86 -4.64
N SER A 3 -1.67 -25.34 -4.70
CA SER A 3 -2.85 -24.52 -4.39
C SER A 3 -2.91 -24.03 -2.94
N LEU A 4 -2.38 -24.82 -1.99
CA LEU A 4 -2.30 -24.46 -0.57
C LEU A 4 -1.22 -23.40 -0.33
N TYR A 5 -0.09 -23.47 -1.03
CA TYR A 5 0.95 -22.45 -0.94
C TYR A 5 0.45 -21.07 -1.41
N PHE A 6 -0.31 -21.07 -2.51
CA PHE A 6 -0.91 -19.86 -3.06
C PHE A 6 -2.17 -19.38 -2.32
N SER A 7 -2.68 -20.04 -1.27
CA SER A 7 -3.77 -19.46 -0.49
C SER A 7 -3.29 -18.38 0.47
N ASP A 8 -2.03 -18.44 0.92
CA ASP A 8 -1.48 -17.49 1.88
C ASP A 8 -1.14 -16.14 1.25
N PHE A 9 -1.68 -15.07 1.84
CA PHE A 9 -1.44 -13.70 1.40
C PHE A 9 0.06 -13.34 1.38
N TRP A 10 0.80 -13.78 2.40
CA TRP A 10 2.22 -13.51 2.53
C TRP A 10 3.05 -14.21 1.45
N ASN A 11 2.67 -15.42 1.05
CA ASN A 11 3.35 -16.16 -0.02
C ASN A 11 3.05 -15.54 -1.39
N LYS A 12 1.82 -15.07 -1.63
CA LYS A 12 1.49 -14.29 -2.84
C LYS A 12 2.33 -13.01 -2.94
N LEU A 13 2.49 -12.29 -1.82
CA LEU A 13 3.29 -11.06 -1.76
C LEU A 13 4.76 -11.33 -2.05
N ASP A 14 5.34 -12.39 -1.50
CA ASP A 14 6.73 -12.80 -1.76
C ASP A 14 6.94 -13.18 -3.23
N VAL A 15 6.06 -13.99 -3.82
CA VAL A 15 6.14 -14.37 -5.23
C VAL A 15 6.06 -13.12 -6.12
N CYS A 16 5.14 -12.19 -5.81
CA CYS A 16 5.04 -10.91 -6.50
C CYS A 16 6.33 -10.09 -6.38
N ALA A 17 6.92 -10.00 -5.18
CA ALA A 17 8.18 -9.29 -4.94
C ALA A 17 9.33 -9.86 -5.77
N ILE A 18 9.45 -11.20 -5.83
CA ILE A 18 10.48 -11.89 -6.61
C ILE A 18 10.29 -11.64 -8.11
N LEU A 19 9.05 -11.69 -8.62
CA LEU A 19 8.76 -11.42 -10.03
C LEU A 19 9.11 -9.97 -10.41
N ILE A 20 8.73 -8.99 -9.59
CA ILE A 20 9.06 -7.58 -9.81
C ILE A 20 10.57 -7.35 -9.75
N PHE A 21 11.27 -8.04 -8.84
CA PHE A 21 12.73 -7.95 -8.73
C PHE A 21 13.43 -8.51 -9.98
N ILE A 22 13.01 -9.68 -10.47
CA ILE A 22 13.54 -10.28 -11.70
C ILE A 22 13.27 -9.35 -12.90
N ALA A 23 12.06 -8.82 -13.04
CA ALA A 23 11.73 -7.85 -14.08
C ALA A 23 12.63 -6.60 -14.00
N GLY A 24 12.87 -6.08 -12.79
CA GLY A 24 13.79 -4.97 -12.55
C GLY A 24 15.24 -5.27 -12.96
N LEU A 25 15.72 -6.49 -12.72
CA LEU A 25 17.05 -6.94 -13.15
C LEU A 25 17.15 -7.08 -14.68
N ILE A 26 16.13 -7.63 -15.32
CA ILE A 26 16.07 -7.76 -16.80
C ILE A 26 16.08 -6.37 -17.44
N CYS A 27 15.25 -5.44 -16.95
CA CYS A 27 15.23 -4.05 -17.41
C CYS A 27 16.56 -3.33 -17.18
N ARG A 28 17.36 -3.76 -16.20
CA ARG A 28 18.69 -3.20 -15.95
C ARG A 28 19.76 -3.70 -16.92
N TRP A 29 19.59 -4.89 -17.50
CA TRP A 29 20.54 -5.42 -18.50
C TRP A 29 20.42 -4.72 -19.85
N ILE A 30 19.28 -4.11 -20.15
CA ILE A 30 19.06 -3.37 -21.39
C ILE A 30 19.45 -1.89 -21.18
N PRO A 31 20.39 -1.34 -21.97
CA PRO A 31 20.90 0.01 -21.77
C PRO A 31 19.85 1.11 -21.97
N SER A 32 18.83 0.87 -22.80
CA SER A 32 17.73 1.83 -23.02
C SER A 32 16.76 1.95 -21.84
N THR A 33 16.72 0.99 -20.91
CA THR A 33 15.74 0.93 -19.81
C THR A 33 16.36 1.05 -18.41
N LEU A 34 17.55 1.65 -18.30
CA LEU A 34 18.27 1.77 -17.02
C LEU A 34 17.51 2.60 -15.97
N TYR A 35 16.89 3.70 -16.38
CA TYR A 35 16.11 4.55 -15.47
C TYR A 35 14.83 3.85 -14.95
N PRO A 36 13.95 3.30 -15.79
CA PRO A 36 12.79 2.55 -15.30
C PRO A 36 13.19 1.30 -14.50
N GLY A 37 14.28 0.62 -14.86
CA GLY A 37 14.82 -0.48 -14.06
C GLY A 37 15.19 -0.07 -12.62
N ARG A 38 15.77 1.12 -12.44
CA ARG A 38 16.05 1.68 -11.10
C ARG A 38 14.77 1.92 -10.29
N ILE A 39 13.72 2.46 -10.93
CA ILE A 39 12.43 2.71 -10.27
C ILE A 39 11.81 1.37 -9.83
N ILE A 40 11.76 0.38 -10.71
CA ILE A 40 11.20 -0.95 -10.41
C ILE A 40 11.94 -1.60 -9.24
N LEU A 41 13.28 -1.54 -9.22
CA LEU A 41 14.07 -2.08 -8.11
C LEU A 41 13.82 -1.36 -6.78
N SER A 42 13.63 -0.03 -6.81
CA SER A 42 13.29 0.73 -5.61
C SER A 42 11.90 0.36 -5.05
N LEU A 43 10.92 0.12 -5.92
CA LEU A 43 9.59 -0.38 -5.52
C LEU A 43 9.67 -1.81 -4.97
N ALA A 44 10.47 -2.69 -5.61
CA ALA A 44 10.70 -4.04 -5.11
C ALA A 44 11.28 -4.03 -3.70
N PHE A 45 12.22 -3.12 -3.41
CA PHE A 45 12.81 -2.98 -2.08
C PHE A 45 11.76 -2.65 -1.01
N ILE A 46 10.79 -1.77 -1.30
CA ILE A 46 9.68 -1.47 -0.37
C ILE A 46 8.90 -2.75 -0.04
N ILE A 47 8.57 -3.57 -1.04
CA ILE A 47 7.84 -4.84 -0.83
C ILE A 47 8.68 -5.81 0.01
N PHE A 48 10.00 -5.90 -0.24
CA PHE A 48 10.90 -6.69 0.60
C PHE A 48 10.98 -6.17 2.04
N CYS A 49 10.93 -4.86 2.26
CA CYS A 49 10.85 -4.30 3.62
C CYS A 49 9.52 -4.65 4.30
N LEU A 50 8.39 -4.69 3.58
CA LEU A 50 7.11 -5.14 4.15
C LEU A 50 7.19 -6.59 4.64
N ARG A 51 8.03 -7.44 4.03
CA ARG A 51 8.27 -8.81 4.50
C ARG A 51 8.88 -8.88 5.90
N LEU A 52 9.61 -7.85 6.35
CA LEU A 52 10.11 -7.79 7.72
C LEU A 52 8.98 -7.78 8.75
N MET A 53 7.80 -7.21 8.40
CA MET A 53 6.63 -7.28 9.29
C MET A 53 6.21 -8.74 9.55
N HIS A 54 6.28 -9.62 8.56
CA HIS A 54 5.99 -11.05 8.73
C HIS A 54 7.00 -11.76 9.64
N ILE A 55 8.25 -11.29 9.72
CA ILE A 55 9.23 -11.83 10.66
C ILE A 55 8.98 -11.27 12.07
N PHE A 56 8.53 -10.02 12.19
CA PHE A 56 8.21 -9.44 13.49
C PHE A 56 6.91 -9.97 14.11
N THR A 57 6.04 -10.67 13.34
CA THR A 57 4.84 -11.32 13.90
C THR A 57 5.18 -12.40 14.94
N VAL A 58 6.38 -12.98 14.89
CA VAL A 58 6.86 -14.01 15.85
C VAL A 58 7.11 -13.42 17.23
N SER A 59 7.43 -12.13 17.29
CA SER A 59 7.77 -11.48 18.56
C SER A 59 6.54 -11.41 19.48
N LYS A 60 6.76 -11.62 20.78
CA LYS A 60 5.70 -11.57 21.79
C LYS A 60 5.03 -10.21 21.90
N THR A 61 5.76 -9.14 21.59
CA THR A 61 5.34 -7.75 21.84
C THR A 61 4.78 -7.07 20.59
N LEU A 62 5.25 -7.40 19.39
CA LEU A 62 4.79 -6.79 18.13
C LEU A 62 3.79 -7.69 17.38
N GLY A 63 3.84 -9.00 17.57
CA GLY A 63 2.95 -9.95 16.88
C GLY A 63 1.47 -9.67 17.07
N PRO A 64 0.96 -9.60 18.33
CA PRO A 64 -0.42 -9.27 18.60
C PRO A 64 -0.87 -7.95 17.93
N LYS A 65 -0.03 -6.92 17.98
CA LYS A 65 -0.32 -5.61 17.37
C LYS A 65 -0.47 -5.70 15.85
N ILE A 66 0.38 -6.46 15.17
CA ILE A 66 0.31 -6.65 13.72
C ILE A 66 -0.99 -7.39 13.32
N ILE A 67 -1.41 -8.38 14.12
CA ILE A 67 -2.67 -9.13 13.89
C ILE A 67 -3.88 -8.19 14.00
N ILE A 68 -3.89 -7.30 15.00
CA ILE A 68 -4.94 -6.31 15.19
C ILE A 68 -5.00 -5.35 13.99
N VAL A 69 -3.86 -4.78 13.57
CA VAL A 69 -3.79 -3.89 12.39
C VAL A 69 -4.34 -4.58 11.15
N LYS A 70 -3.97 -5.84 10.90
CA LYS A 70 -4.50 -6.61 9.76
C LYS A 70 -6.03 -6.73 9.81
N ARG A 71 -6.61 -6.89 10.99
CA ARG A 71 -8.07 -7.04 11.16
C ARG A 71 -8.81 -5.71 11.00
N MET A 72 -8.21 -4.60 11.44
CA MET A 72 -8.74 -3.25 11.30
C MET A 72 -8.72 -2.73 9.84
N MET A 73 -7.99 -3.39 8.93
CA MET A 73 -7.96 -3.01 7.49
C MET A 73 -9.34 -3.02 6.83
N LYS A 74 -10.28 -3.87 7.29
CA LYS A 74 -11.65 -3.87 6.76
C LYS A 74 -12.40 -2.59 7.14
N ASP A 75 -12.21 -2.13 8.37
CA ASP A 75 -12.82 -0.88 8.86
C ASP A 75 -12.23 0.32 8.12
N VAL A 76 -10.92 0.31 7.87
CA VAL A 76 -10.23 1.34 7.05
C VAL A 76 -10.83 1.40 5.65
N PHE A 77 -11.07 0.26 5.00
CA PHE A 77 -11.60 0.23 3.65
C PHE A 77 -13.02 0.81 3.57
N PHE A 78 -13.89 0.43 4.51
CA PHE A 78 -15.25 0.97 4.59
C PHE A 78 -15.24 2.49 4.84
N PHE A 79 -14.37 2.95 5.75
CA PHE A 79 -14.22 4.37 6.01
C PHE A 79 -13.70 5.14 4.79
N LEU A 80 -12.68 4.61 4.11
CA LEU A 80 -12.11 5.24 2.91
C LEU A 80 -13.15 5.38 1.80
N PHE A 81 -14.07 4.42 1.67
CA PHE A 81 -15.19 4.52 0.75
C PHE A 81 -16.11 5.71 1.09
N LEU A 82 -16.54 5.84 2.36
CA LEU A 82 -17.35 6.97 2.80
C LEU A 82 -16.64 8.32 2.61
N LEU A 83 -15.35 8.37 2.97
CA LEU A 83 -14.51 9.55 2.78
C LEU A 83 -14.40 9.91 1.29
N ALA A 84 -14.17 8.94 0.41
CA ALA A 84 -14.04 9.17 -1.02
C ALA A 84 -15.32 9.76 -1.62
N VAL A 85 -16.50 9.23 -1.26
CA VAL A 85 -17.78 9.77 -1.71
C VAL A 85 -17.96 11.22 -1.28
N TRP A 86 -17.62 11.54 -0.03
CA TRP A 86 -17.70 12.91 0.51
C TRP A 86 -16.73 13.87 -0.19
N VAL A 87 -15.45 13.48 -0.31
CA VAL A 87 -14.38 14.28 -0.94
C VAL A 87 -14.70 14.56 -2.41
N VAL A 88 -15.15 13.56 -3.17
CA VAL A 88 -15.47 13.74 -4.59
C VAL A 88 -16.69 14.65 -4.76
N SER A 89 -17.73 14.46 -3.95
CA SER A 89 -18.95 15.29 -4.03
C SER A 89 -18.64 16.76 -3.77
N PHE A 90 -17.91 17.06 -2.69
CA PHE A 90 -17.47 18.43 -2.40
C PHE A 90 -16.50 18.96 -3.46
N GLY A 91 -15.53 18.15 -3.88
CA GLY A 91 -14.52 18.54 -4.86
C GLY A 91 -15.13 18.94 -6.21
N VAL A 92 -16.12 18.18 -6.69
CA VAL A 92 -16.85 18.49 -7.94
C VAL A 92 -17.65 19.77 -7.77
N ALA A 93 -18.41 19.93 -6.68
CA ALA A 93 -19.17 21.14 -6.42
C ALA A 93 -18.27 22.38 -6.34
N LYS A 94 -17.16 22.30 -5.60
CA LYS A 94 -16.16 23.37 -5.50
C LYS A 94 -15.57 23.72 -6.87
N GLN A 95 -15.16 22.72 -7.65
CA GLN A 95 -14.57 22.95 -8.97
C GLN A 95 -15.57 23.61 -9.92
N ALA A 96 -16.83 23.16 -9.92
CA ALA A 96 -17.88 23.67 -10.79
C ALA A 96 -18.30 25.11 -10.46
N ILE A 97 -18.28 25.49 -9.18
CA ILE A 97 -18.67 26.85 -8.73
C ILE A 97 -17.54 27.86 -8.97
N LEU A 98 -16.29 27.48 -8.71
CA LEU A 98 -15.17 28.43 -8.69
C LEU A 98 -14.44 28.55 -10.03
N ILE A 99 -14.34 27.48 -10.82
CA ILE A 99 -13.50 27.45 -12.03
C ILE A 99 -14.37 27.26 -13.26
N HIS A 100 -14.34 28.25 -14.14
CA HIS A 100 -15.08 28.21 -15.40
C HIS A 100 -14.34 27.39 -16.47
N ASN A 101 -15.03 26.42 -17.06
CA ASN A 101 -14.64 25.67 -18.26
C ASN A 101 -13.13 25.31 -18.34
N GLU A 102 -12.69 24.38 -17.50
CA GLU A 102 -11.33 23.82 -17.54
C GLU A 102 -11.32 22.59 -18.48
N GLU A 103 -10.60 22.66 -19.59
CA GLU A 103 -10.52 21.54 -20.55
C GLU A 103 -9.44 20.51 -20.17
N ARG A 104 -8.48 20.90 -19.33
CA ARG A 104 -7.33 20.08 -18.93
C ARG A 104 -7.75 19.06 -17.88
N VAL A 105 -7.95 17.81 -18.31
CA VAL A 105 -8.40 16.70 -17.45
C VAL A 105 -7.49 16.47 -16.22
N ASP A 106 -6.17 16.61 -16.37
CA ASP A 106 -5.21 16.46 -15.27
C ASP A 106 -5.44 17.49 -14.16
N TRP A 107 -5.73 18.74 -14.54
CA TRP A 107 -6.01 19.82 -13.61
C TRP A 107 -7.39 19.68 -12.96
N ILE A 108 -8.39 19.17 -13.69
CA ILE A 108 -9.70 18.85 -13.13
C ILE A 108 -9.55 17.76 -12.06
N PHE A 109 -8.86 16.66 -12.37
CA PHE A 109 -8.69 15.57 -11.42
C PHE A 109 -7.89 15.99 -10.17
N ARG A 110 -6.80 16.75 -10.38
CA ARG A 110 -6.01 17.33 -9.28
C ARG A 110 -6.84 18.32 -8.45
N GLY A 111 -7.66 19.15 -9.09
CA GLY A 111 -8.56 20.12 -8.46
C GLY A 111 -9.67 19.49 -7.61
N VAL A 112 -10.33 18.47 -8.17
CA VAL A 112 -11.47 17.79 -7.56
C VAL A 112 -11.04 16.83 -6.47
N VAL A 113 -10.08 15.95 -6.73
CA VAL A 113 -9.73 14.86 -5.81
C VAL A 113 -8.56 15.25 -4.91
N TYR A 114 -7.42 15.59 -5.51
CA TYR A 114 -6.17 15.78 -4.76
C TYR A 114 -6.22 17.00 -3.84
N HIS A 115 -6.64 18.16 -4.33
CA HIS A 115 -6.74 19.36 -3.52
C HIS A 115 -7.80 19.24 -2.42
N SER A 116 -8.99 18.71 -2.74
CA SER A 116 -10.05 18.52 -1.75
C SER A 116 -9.65 17.54 -0.64
N TYR A 117 -8.90 16.47 -0.98
CA TYR A 117 -8.31 15.56 0.00
C TYR A 117 -7.30 16.27 0.92
N LEU A 118 -6.39 17.05 0.36
CA LEU A 118 -5.39 17.79 1.14
C LEU A 118 -6.01 18.85 2.07
N THR A 119 -7.13 19.43 1.67
CA THR A 119 -7.86 20.39 2.50
C THR A 119 -8.32 19.78 3.83
N ILE A 120 -8.61 18.47 3.88
CA ILE A 120 -8.96 17.77 5.13
C ILE A 120 -7.83 17.88 6.16
N PHE A 121 -6.58 17.78 5.69
CA PHE A 121 -5.37 17.89 6.52
C PHE A 121 -4.94 19.33 6.81
N GLY A 122 -5.76 20.33 6.45
CA GLY A 122 -5.49 21.73 6.73
C GLY A 122 -4.68 22.47 5.66
N GLN A 123 -4.44 21.88 4.50
CA GLN A 123 -3.86 22.61 3.36
C GLN A 123 -4.96 23.38 2.62
N ILE A 124 -5.14 24.64 3.00
CA ILE A 124 -6.12 25.54 2.40
C ILE A 124 -5.53 26.15 1.12
N PRO A 125 -6.29 26.22 0.01
CA PRO A 125 -5.78 26.78 -1.22
C PRO A 125 -5.60 28.31 -1.13
N SER A 126 -4.57 28.81 -1.82
CA SER A 126 -4.11 30.20 -1.75
C SER A 126 -5.14 31.26 -2.17
N TYR A 127 -6.15 30.89 -2.99
CA TYR A 127 -7.22 31.82 -3.37
C TYR A 127 -8.22 32.11 -2.25
N ILE A 128 -8.21 31.35 -1.15
CA ILE A 128 -9.03 31.59 0.04
C ILE A 128 -8.22 32.32 1.12
N ASP A 129 -6.89 32.13 1.14
CA ASP A 129 -5.99 32.60 2.19
C ASP A 129 -5.48 34.06 1.97
N GLY A 130 -6.10 34.82 1.07
CA GLY A 130 -5.78 36.24 0.83
C GLY A 130 -4.38 36.51 0.28
N THR A 131 -3.63 35.48 -0.11
CA THR A 131 -2.31 35.60 -0.75
C THR A 131 -2.48 35.83 -2.25
N GLU A 132 -1.59 36.60 -2.88
CA GLU A 132 -1.66 36.84 -4.32
C GLU A 132 -1.72 35.50 -5.09
N PRO A 133 -2.82 35.23 -5.82
CA PRO A 133 -3.02 33.93 -6.41
C PRO A 133 -2.04 33.75 -7.58
N ARG A 134 -1.11 32.79 -7.44
CA ARG A 134 -0.22 32.34 -8.52
C ARG A 134 -0.99 31.50 -9.54
N CYS A 135 -1.95 32.11 -10.22
CA CYS A 135 -2.86 31.46 -11.16
C CYS A 135 -2.77 32.08 -12.57
N SER A 136 -3.22 31.32 -13.58
CA SER A 136 -3.33 31.78 -14.96
C SER A 136 -4.80 32.05 -15.31
N PRO A 137 -5.18 33.23 -15.81
CA PRO A 137 -6.59 33.58 -16.06
C PRO A 137 -7.26 32.69 -17.12
N ASN A 138 -6.54 32.35 -18.19
CA ASN A 138 -7.05 31.50 -19.27
C ASN A 138 -6.51 30.06 -19.22
N GLY A 139 -5.74 29.69 -18.20
CA GLY A 139 -5.07 28.39 -18.15
C GLY A 139 -4.01 28.19 -19.24
N THR A 140 -3.47 29.29 -19.79
CA THR A 140 -2.43 29.28 -20.84
C THR A 140 -1.10 28.73 -20.35
N ASP A 141 -0.81 28.88 -19.05
CA ASP A 141 0.39 28.31 -18.44
C ASP A 141 0.12 26.85 -18.00
N PRO A 142 0.89 25.85 -18.51
CA PRO A 142 0.70 24.45 -18.14
C PRO A 142 1.09 24.16 -16.68
N TYR A 143 1.93 25.01 -16.06
CA TYR A 143 2.45 24.82 -14.71
C TYR A 143 1.62 25.51 -13.62
N LYS A 144 0.60 26.31 -13.99
CA LYS A 144 -0.21 27.08 -13.04
C LYS A 144 -1.69 26.65 -13.08
N PRO A 145 -2.37 26.65 -11.92
CA PRO A 145 -3.81 26.44 -11.87
C PRO A 145 -4.54 27.61 -12.54
N LYS A 146 -5.75 27.35 -13.03
CA LYS A 146 -6.62 28.40 -13.54
C LYS A 146 -7.18 29.24 -12.39
N CYS A 147 -7.28 30.55 -12.61
CA CYS A 147 -7.84 31.46 -11.61
C CYS A 147 -9.35 31.20 -11.42
N PRO A 148 -9.90 31.43 -10.22
CA PRO A 148 -11.33 31.42 -10.02
C PRO A 148 -12.01 32.51 -10.89
N GLU A 149 -13.27 32.28 -11.24
CA GLU A 149 -14.03 33.21 -12.06
C GLU A 149 -14.16 34.57 -11.36
N SER A 150 -13.73 35.61 -12.06
CA SER A 150 -13.60 36.97 -11.53
C SER A 150 -14.27 37.97 -12.47
N ASN A 151 -14.98 38.94 -11.89
CA ASN A 151 -15.65 40.00 -12.63
C ASN A 151 -14.64 40.99 -13.23
N LYS A 152 -15.09 41.95 -14.04
CA LYS A 152 -14.24 42.97 -14.69
C LYS A 152 -13.36 43.76 -13.70
N ASP A 153 -13.81 43.88 -12.45
CA ASP A 153 -13.09 44.56 -11.36
C ASP A 153 -12.10 43.64 -10.60
N LYS A 154 -11.76 42.47 -11.15
CA LYS A 154 -10.87 41.45 -10.54
C LYS A 154 -11.36 40.93 -9.17
N ARG A 155 -12.66 41.02 -8.89
CA ARG A 155 -13.30 40.44 -7.70
C ARG A 155 -13.95 39.10 -8.05
N PRO A 156 -13.84 38.06 -7.21
CA PRO A 156 -14.48 36.78 -7.49
C PRO A 156 -15.99 36.97 -7.67
N VAL A 157 -16.56 36.31 -8.68
CA VAL A 157 -18.01 36.37 -8.96
C VAL A 157 -18.81 35.71 -7.83
N PHE A 158 -18.25 34.64 -7.28
CA PHE A 158 -18.82 33.94 -6.14
C PHE A 158 -18.39 34.61 -4.81
N PRO A 159 -19.32 34.87 -3.87
CA PRO A 159 -18.97 35.53 -2.62
C PRO A 159 -17.96 34.74 -1.79
N GLU A 160 -16.91 35.42 -1.33
CA GLU A 160 -15.84 34.81 -0.53
C GLU A 160 -16.36 34.22 0.78
N TRP A 161 -17.25 34.93 1.48
CA TRP A 161 -17.87 34.46 2.72
C TRP A 161 -18.61 33.13 2.55
N LEU A 162 -19.27 32.93 1.41
CA LEU A 162 -19.98 31.69 1.12
C LEU A 162 -19.01 30.54 0.85
N THR A 163 -17.89 30.81 0.19
CA THR A 163 -16.80 29.85 0.00
C THR A 163 -16.20 29.41 1.33
N VAL A 164 -15.98 30.36 2.24
CA VAL A 164 -15.47 30.11 3.59
C VAL A 164 -16.48 29.27 4.38
N ILE A 165 -17.78 29.59 4.35
CA ILE A 165 -18.82 28.78 5.01
C ILE A 165 -18.84 27.36 4.45
N LEU A 166 -18.80 27.19 3.13
CA LEU A 166 -18.80 25.88 2.48
C LEU A 166 -17.58 25.05 2.90
N LEU A 167 -16.40 25.69 2.98
CA LEU A 167 -15.17 25.09 3.49
C LEU A 167 -15.28 24.71 4.98
N CYS A 168 -15.81 25.58 5.82
CA CYS A 168 -16.02 25.31 7.24
C CYS A 168 -16.95 24.12 7.47
N LEU A 169 -18.06 24.04 6.73
CA LEU A 169 -18.96 22.89 6.77
C LEU A 169 -18.25 21.61 6.33
N TYR A 170 -17.48 21.66 5.24
CA TYR A 170 -16.70 20.51 4.77
C TYR A 170 -15.70 19.99 5.81
N LEU A 171 -14.95 20.90 6.44
CA LEU A 171 -14.00 20.56 7.49
C LEU A 171 -14.70 20.05 8.76
N LEU A 172 -15.85 20.62 9.13
CA LEU A 172 -16.66 20.15 10.25
C LEU A 172 -17.12 18.70 10.03
N PHE A 173 -17.75 18.41 8.89
CA PHE A 173 -18.21 17.06 8.55
C PHE A 173 -17.05 16.06 8.48
N THR A 174 -15.92 16.43 7.89
CA THR A 174 -14.80 15.49 7.75
C THR A 174 -14.04 15.30 9.05
N ASN A 175 -13.61 16.38 9.70
CA ASN A 175 -12.72 16.29 10.85
C ASN A 175 -13.45 16.00 12.16
N ILE A 176 -14.70 16.46 12.33
CA ILE A 176 -15.45 16.23 13.58
C ILE A 176 -16.36 15.01 13.46
N LEU A 177 -16.98 14.73 12.31
CA LEU A 177 -17.85 13.56 12.19
C LEU A 177 -17.07 12.34 11.70
N LEU A 178 -16.50 12.40 10.49
CA LEU A 178 -15.90 11.23 9.85
C LEU A 178 -14.66 10.72 10.61
N LEU A 179 -13.67 11.58 10.92
CA LEU A 179 -12.47 11.13 11.63
C LEU A 179 -12.77 10.61 13.04
N ASN A 180 -13.69 11.22 13.77
CA ASN A 180 -14.06 10.73 15.10
C ASN A 180 -14.81 9.39 15.03
N LEU A 181 -15.62 9.16 14.00
CA LEU A 181 -16.22 7.85 13.74
C LEU A 181 -15.15 6.81 13.43
N LEU A 182 -14.13 7.14 12.63
CA LEU A 182 -13.01 6.23 12.35
C LEU A 182 -12.27 5.84 13.62
N ILE A 183 -11.96 6.81 14.47
CA ILE A 183 -11.30 6.58 15.76
C ILE A 183 -12.17 5.68 16.65
N ALA A 184 -13.48 5.93 16.69
CA ALA A 184 -14.42 5.12 17.46
C ALA A 184 -14.49 3.66 16.96
N MET A 185 -14.59 3.45 15.65
CA MET A 185 -14.57 2.10 15.04
C MET A 185 -13.24 1.41 15.31
N PHE A 186 -12.12 2.13 15.18
CA PHE A 186 -10.81 1.60 15.49
C PHE A 186 -10.67 1.19 16.94
N ASN A 187 -11.16 2.00 17.88
CA ASN A 187 -11.12 1.66 19.29
C ASN A 187 -11.98 0.43 19.59
N TYR A 188 -13.20 0.37 19.04
CA TYR A 188 -14.09 -0.78 19.19
C TYR A 188 -13.47 -2.09 18.66
N THR A 189 -12.98 -2.08 17.42
CA THR A 189 -12.32 -3.25 16.83
C THR A 189 -11.02 -3.57 17.57
N PHE A 190 -10.25 -2.57 18.00
CA PHE A 190 -9.04 -2.79 18.79
C PHE A 190 -9.35 -3.54 20.09
N GLN A 191 -10.36 -3.09 20.84
CA GLN A 191 -10.78 -3.73 22.09
C GLN A 191 -11.28 -5.17 21.86
N GLN A 192 -12.20 -5.39 20.91
CA GLN A 192 -12.71 -6.73 20.61
C GLN A 192 -11.62 -7.70 20.16
N VAL A 193 -10.70 -7.23 19.32
CA VAL A 193 -9.65 -8.09 18.77
C VAL A 193 -8.60 -8.36 19.85
N GLN A 194 -8.24 -7.38 20.67
CA GLN A 194 -7.27 -7.52 21.76
C GLN A 194 -7.65 -8.65 22.74
N GLU A 195 -8.93 -8.82 23.07
CA GLU A 195 -9.41 -9.86 24.00
C GLU A 195 -9.10 -11.30 23.55
N HIS A 196 -9.00 -11.53 22.24
CA HIS A 196 -8.73 -12.86 21.67
C HIS A 196 -7.36 -12.98 20.99
N THR A 197 -6.62 -11.88 20.84
CA THR A 197 -5.39 -11.85 20.05
C THR A 197 -4.28 -12.71 20.66
N ASP A 198 -4.19 -12.80 21.99
CA ASP A 198 -3.13 -13.58 22.65
C ASP A 198 -3.22 -15.09 22.34
N GLN A 199 -4.45 -15.63 22.23
CA GLN A 199 -4.66 -17.03 21.86
C GLN A 199 -4.33 -17.25 20.37
N ILE A 200 -4.79 -16.36 19.50
CA ILE A 200 -4.54 -16.41 18.06
C ILE A 200 -3.03 -16.31 17.77
N TRP A 201 -2.33 -15.41 18.45
CA TRP A 201 -0.89 -15.22 18.31
C TRP A 201 -0.11 -16.46 18.77
N LYS A 202 -0.51 -17.09 19.89
CA LYS A 202 0.12 -18.34 20.35
C LYS A 202 -0.04 -19.46 19.33
N PHE A 203 -1.21 -19.58 18.70
CA PHE A 203 -1.47 -20.56 17.64
C PHE A 203 -0.63 -20.27 16.39
N GLN A 204 -0.65 -19.04 15.88
CA GLN A 204 0.15 -18.65 14.71
C GLN A 204 1.65 -18.82 14.93
N ARG A 205 2.12 -18.60 16.17
CA ARG A 205 3.51 -18.81 16.54
C ARG A 205 3.88 -20.30 16.49
N HIS A 206 2.98 -21.20 16.87
CA HIS A 206 3.23 -22.64 16.78
C HIS A 206 3.44 -23.07 15.33
N ASP A 207 2.52 -22.70 14.43
CA ASP A 207 2.60 -23.05 13.00
C ASP A 207 3.91 -22.57 12.37
N LEU A 208 4.34 -21.36 12.73
CA LEU A 208 5.57 -20.80 12.21
C LEU A 208 6.81 -21.51 12.79
N ILE A 209 6.81 -21.87 14.08
CA ILE A 209 7.92 -22.63 14.68
C ILE A 209 8.04 -24.00 14.00
N GLU A 210 6.93 -24.68 13.75
CA GLU A 210 6.91 -25.95 13.01
C GLU A 210 7.51 -25.79 11.61
N GLU A 211 7.14 -24.71 10.90
CA GLU A 211 7.70 -24.39 9.59
C GLU A 211 9.22 -24.13 9.65
N TYR A 212 9.71 -23.37 10.64
CA TYR A 212 11.15 -23.11 10.82
C TYR A 212 11.93 -24.37 11.23
N HIS A 213 11.32 -25.26 12.02
CA HIS A 213 11.95 -26.51 12.43
C HIS A 213 12.19 -27.46 11.24
N GLY A 214 11.32 -27.43 10.24
CA GLY A 214 11.49 -28.21 9.00
C GLY A 214 12.53 -27.65 8.03
N ARG A 215 13.05 -26.43 8.27
CA ARG A 215 14.00 -25.76 7.36
C ARG A 215 15.46 -26.12 7.70
N PRO A 216 16.36 -26.14 6.69
CA PRO A 216 17.78 -26.35 6.92
C PRO A 216 18.36 -25.28 7.85
N ALA A 217 19.22 -25.69 8.80
CA ALA A 217 19.81 -24.81 9.83
C ALA A 217 20.80 -23.74 9.29
N ALA A 218 21.17 -23.79 8.00
CA ALA A 218 22.09 -22.84 7.41
C ALA A 218 21.40 -21.47 7.21
N PRO A 219 22.04 -20.35 7.58
CA PRO A 219 21.43 -19.04 7.35
C PRO A 219 21.31 -18.75 5.85
N PRO A 220 20.39 -17.87 5.44
CA PRO A 220 20.08 -17.58 4.03
C PRO A 220 21.29 -17.45 3.07
N PRO A 221 22.40 -16.77 3.40
CA PRO A 221 23.57 -16.70 2.51
C PRO A 221 24.22 -18.06 2.20
N PHE A 222 24.15 -19.05 3.09
CA PHE A 222 24.78 -20.37 2.92
C PHE A 222 23.78 -21.48 2.55
N ILE A 223 22.50 -21.14 2.36
CA ILE A 223 21.45 -22.11 2.10
C ILE A 223 21.64 -22.83 0.76
N LEU A 224 22.22 -22.15 -0.23
CA LEU A 224 22.53 -22.71 -1.55
C LEU A 224 23.47 -23.92 -1.44
N PHE A 225 24.52 -23.82 -0.62
CA PHE A 225 25.45 -24.93 -0.41
C PHE A 225 24.79 -26.13 0.25
N ASN A 226 23.90 -25.91 1.23
CA ASN A 226 23.19 -27.00 1.90
C ASN A 226 22.18 -27.68 0.96
N HIS A 227 21.47 -26.91 0.12
CA HIS A 227 20.61 -27.48 -0.91
C HIS A 227 21.41 -28.29 -1.94
N LEU A 228 22.59 -27.81 -2.36
CA LEU A 228 23.49 -28.56 -3.23
C LEU A 228 23.96 -29.87 -2.56
N GLN A 229 24.36 -29.83 -1.30
CA GLN A 229 24.74 -31.03 -0.53
C GLN A 229 23.59 -32.01 -0.36
N LEU A 230 22.38 -31.54 -0.08
CA LEU A 230 21.18 -32.37 -0.01
C LEU A 230 20.84 -32.98 -1.38
N PHE A 231 20.95 -32.21 -2.46
CA PHE A 231 20.72 -32.69 -3.82
C PHE A 231 21.74 -33.76 -4.21
N VAL A 232 23.02 -33.56 -3.89
CA VAL A 232 24.09 -34.53 -4.09
C VAL A 232 23.92 -35.77 -3.21
N LYS A 233 23.52 -35.63 -1.94
CA LYS A 233 23.28 -36.76 -1.03
C LYS A 233 22.06 -37.59 -1.45
N ARG A 234 21.04 -36.94 -2.02
CA ARG A 234 19.85 -37.59 -2.59
C ARG A 234 20.16 -38.24 -3.94
N GLY A 235 20.98 -37.61 -4.78
CA GLY A 235 21.52 -38.20 -6.02
C GLY A 235 22.44 -39.41 -5.74
N ASN A 236 23.28 -39.34 -4.72
CA ASN A 236 24.13 -40.45 -4.28
C ASN A 236 23.32 -41.56 -3.59
N SER A 237 22.23 -41.25 -2.88
CA SER A 237 21.31 -42.27 -2.35
C SER A 237 20.49 -42.94 -3.46
N ALA A 238 20.10 -42.20 -4.50
CA ALA A 238 19.47 -42.78 -5.69
C ALA A 238 20.44 -43.70 -6.44
N SER A 239 21.72 -43.31 -6.55
CA SER A 239 22.80 -44.14 -7.13
C SER A 239 23.15 -45.37 -6.27
N ARG A 240 23.10 -45.27 -4.92
CA ARG A 240 23.25 -46.42 -4.02
C ARG A 240 22.04 -47.36 -4.08
N ALA A 241 20.82 -46.84 -4.24
CA ALA A 241 19.62 -47.65 -4.36
C ALA A 241 19.58 -48.43 -5.70
N THR A 242 20.04 -47.83 -6.81
CA THR A 242 20.23 -48.55 -8.08
C THR A 242 21.39 -49.53 -8.02
N ALA A 243 22.50 -49.21 -7.35
CA ALA A 243 23.62 -50.16 -7.19
C ALA A 243 23.25 -51.38 -6.32
N VAL A 244 22.49 -51.19 -5.24
CA VAL A 244 22.00 -52.31 -4.39
C VAL A 244 20.95 -53.14 -5.13
N CYS A 245 20.10 -52.53 -5.95
CA CYS A 245 19.13 -53.25 -6.80
C CYS A 245 19.84 -54.06 -7.91
N SER A 246 20.88 -53.51 -8.55
CA SER A 246 21.67 -54.22 -9.57
C SER A 246 22.53 -55.36 -9.01
N ILE A 247 23.04 -55.23 -7.78
CA ILE A 247 23.78 -56.32 -7.11
C ILE A 247 22.83 -57.45 -6.68
N ALA A 248 21.61 -57.12 -6.22
CA ALA A 248 20.58 -58.12 -5.90
C ALA A 248 20.08 -58.89 -7.14
N LEU A 249 20.07 -58.25 -8.32
CA LEU A 249 19.68 -58.89 -9.58
C LEU A 249 20.79 -59.75 -10.22
N ALA A 250 22.06 -59.57 -9.81
CA ALA A 250 23.20 -60.33 -10.34
C ALA A 250 23.55 -61.58 -9.50
N VAL A 251 22.87 -61.77 -8.36
CA VAL A 251 23.07 -62.91 -7.43
C VAL A 251 21.85 -63.86 -7.44
N ALA A 252 20.85 -63.59 -8.27
CA ALA A 252 19.73 -64.49 -8.58
C ALA A 252 19.88 -65.03 -10.01
#